data_AF-A0A6V7I5N6-F1
#
_entry.id   AF-A0A6V7I5N6-F1
#
_cell.length_a   1.000
_cell.length_b   1.000
_cell.length_c   1.000
_cell.angle_alpha   90.00
_cell.angle_beta   90.00
_cell.angle_gamma   90.00
#
_symmetry.space_group_name_H-M   'P 1'
#
loop_
_entity.id
_entity.type
_entity.pdbx_description
1 polymer ?
#
loop_
_entity_poly.entity_id
_entity_poly.type
_entity_poly.pdbx_seq_one_letter_code
_entity_poly.pdbx_strand_id
1 'polypeptide(L)'
;NDIAEKRVILGGILEDLLGQQEKRRAELLATINQIEQQRLTRRDSLFWLMQYQSLMDQRPQGLLEGLEPTLVRHVAIAGALHCLPFLATLPSMLPHVDHDQLIA
;
A
#
# COMPACT_ATOMS: atom_id res chain seq x y z
N ASN A 1 -14.94 9.54 -65.10
CA ASN A 1 -14.17 8.40 -64.61
C ASN A 1 -13.26 8.79 -63.44
N ASP A 2 -12.38 9.78 -63.60
CA ASP A 2 -11.44 10.27 -62.56
C ASP A 2 -12.07 10.72 -61.20
N ILE A 3 -13.25 11.35 -61.22
CA ILE A 3 -13.96 11.71 -59.98
C ILE A 3 -14.45 10.49 -59.19
N ALA A 4 -14.83 9.41 -59.88
CA ALA A 4 -15.27 8.19 -59.20
C ALA A 4 -14.10 7.48 -58.51
N GLU A 5 -12.94 7.44 -59.15
CA GLU A 5 -11.70 6.88 -58.61
C GLU A 5 -11.22 7.66 -57.37
N LYS A 6 -11.23 9.00 -57.43
CA LYS A 6 -10.92 9.86 -56.29
C LYS A 6 -11.85 9.64 -55.09
N ARG A 7 -13.14 9.37 -55.33
CA ARG A 7 -14.10 9.06 -54.25
C ARG A 7 -13.81 7.72 -53.59
N VAL A 8 -13.43 6.70 -54.36
CA VAL A 8 -13.04 5.39 -53.83
C VAL A 8 -11.80 5.51 -52.95
N ILE A 9 -10.79 6.24 -53.41
CA ILE A 9 -9.56 6.48 -52.65
C ILE A 9 -9.85 7.23 -51.33
N LEU A 10 -10.64 8.31 -51.39
CA LEU A 10 -11.04 9.06 -50.21
C LEU A 10 -11.85 8.21 -49.22
N GLY A 11 -12.73 7.34 -49.71
CA GLY A 11 -13.48 6.38 -48.90
C GLY A 11 -12.56 5.44 -48.12
N GLY A 12 -11.57 4.85 -48.79
CA GLY A 12 -10.59 3.97 -48.13
C GLY A 12 -9.74 4.69 -47.08
N ILE A 13 -9.33 5.93 -47.36
CA ILE A 13 -8.58 6.75 -46.39
C ILE A 13 -9.45 7.08 -45.17
N LEU A 14 -10.73 7.42 -45.37
CA LEU A 14 -11.66 7.71 -44.29
C LEU A 14 -11.92 6.50 -43.40
N GLU A 15 -12.10 5.32 -44.00
CA GLU A 15 -12.26 4.06 -43.26
C GLU A 15 -11.02 3.75 -42.41
N ASP A 16 -9.82 3.91 -42.97
CA ASP A 16 -8.57 3.72 -42.23
C ASP A 16 -8.41 4.73 -41.09
N LEU A 17 -8.70 6.01 -41.33
CA LEU A 17 -8.67 7.06 -40.30
C LEU A 17 -9.65 6.78 -39.15
N LEU A 18 -10.85 6.31 -39.46
CA LEU A 18 -11.84 5.91 -38.45
C LEU A 18 -11.34 4.71 -37.64
N GLY A 19 -10.75 3.71 -38.30
CA GLY A 19 -10.13 2.57 -37.62
C GLY A 19 -8.98 2.99 -36.69
N GLN A 20 -8.10 3.89 -37.15
CA GLN A 20 -7.00 4.43 -36.35
C GLN A 20 -7.49 5.25 -35.16
N GLN A 21 -8.55 6.04 -35.34
CA GLN A 21 -9.16 6.83 -34.27
C GLN A 21 -9.70 5.91 -33.15
N GLU A 22 -10.43 4.87 -33.52
CA GLU A 22 -11.01 3.94 -32.55
C GLU A 22 -9.91 3.16 -31.80
N LYS A 23 -8.88 2.70 -32.52
CA LYS A 23 -7.72 2.04 -31.92
C LYS A 23 -7.04 2.96 -30.89
N ARG A 24 -6.74 4.20 -31.27
CA ARG A 24 -6.11 5.18 -30.38
C ARG A 24 -6.98 5.47 -29.15
N ARG A 25 -8.30 5.55 -29.33
CA ARG A 25 -9.23 5.74 -28.21
C ARG A 25 -9.16 4.57 -27.22
N ALA A 26 -9.15 3.34 -27.71
CA ALA A 26 -9.03 2.15 -26.87
C ALA A 26 -7.70 2.13 -26.10
N GLU A 27 -6.59 2.47 -26.75
CA GLU A 27 -5.26 2.56 -26.12
C GLU A 27 -5.22 3.63 -25.01
N LEU A 28 -5.81 4.80 -25.25
CA LEU A 28 -5.90 5.86 -24.24
C LEU A 28 -6.71 5.44 -23.02
N LEU A 29 -7.87 4.80 -23.23
CA LEU A 29 -8.69 4.28 -22.14
C LEU A 29 -7.95 3.21 -21.33
N ALA A 30 -7.26 2.30 -22.00
CA ALA A 30 -6.43 1.29 -21.32
C ALA A 30 -5.34 1.93 -20.46
N THR A 31 -4.67 2.96 -21.00
CA THR A 31 -3.60 3.68 -20.28
C THR A 31 -4.14 4.41 -19.05
N ILE A 32 -5.27 5.09 -19.16
CA ILE A 32 -5.91 5.77 -18.01
C ILE A 32 -6.26 4.76 -16.91
N ASN A 33 -6.87 3.63 -17.29
CA ASN A 33 -7.21 2.57 -16.33
C ASN A 33 -5.97 2.02 -15.61
N GLN A 34 -4.87 1.82 -16.33
CA GLN A 34 -3.61 1.37 -15.74
C GLN A 34 -3.04 2.40 -14.74
N ILE A 35 -3.07 3.69 -15.08
CA ILE A 35 -2.62 4.77 -14.19
C ILE A 35 -3.47 4.80 -12.91
N GLU A 36 -4.79 4.69 -13.02
CA GLU A 36 -5.68 4.70 -11.86
C GLU A 36 -5.45 3.48 -10.96
N GLN A 37 -5.26 2.29 -11.54
CA GLN A 37 -4.91 1.09 -10.78
C GLN A 37 -3.61 1.27 -9.98
N GLN A 38 -2.56 1.81 -10.61
CA GLN A 38 -1.29 2.10 -9.93
C GLN A 38 -1.44 3.15 -8.83
N ARG A 39 -2.29 4.17 -9.02
CA ARG A 39 -2.58 5.18 -7.98
C ARG A 39 -3.27 4.56 -6.77
N LEU A 40 -4.23 3.65 -6.98
CA LEU A 40 -4.93 2.97 -5.89
C LEU A 40 -3.95 2.15 -5.04
N THR A 41 -3.11 1.32 -5.67
CA THR A 41 -2.12 0.50 -4.94
C THR A 41 -1.13 1.37 -4.15
N ARG A 42 -0.64 2.46 -4.76
CA ARG A 42 0.28 3.38 -4.09
C ARG A 42 -0.40 4.12 -2.94
N ARG A 43 -1.65 4.56 -3.11
CA ARG A 43 -2.42 5.24 -2.05
C ARG A 43 -2.67 4.31 -0.86
N ASP A 44 -3.00 3.06 -1.10
CA ASP A 44 -3.22 2.07 -0.05
C ASP A 44 -1.92 1.79 0.72
N SER A 45 -0.79 1.64 0.01
CA SER A 45 0.52 1.47 0.67
C SER A 45 0.91 2.68 1.54
N LEU A 46 0.67 3.90 1.05
CA LEU A 46 0.96 5.13 1.78
C LEU A 46 0.02 5.32 2.97
N PHE A 47 -1.25 4.94 2.83
CA PHE A 47 -2.22 5.01 3.92
C PHE A 47 -1.80 4.12 5.10
N TRP A 48 -1.45 2.86 4.85
CA TRP A 48 -1.00 1.95 5.91
C TRP A 48 0.31 2.41 6.56
N LEU A 49 1.23 2.95 5.76
CA LEU A 49 2.50 3.47 6.27
C LEU A 49 2.27 4.72 7.15
N MET A 50 1.41 5.65 6.71
CA MET A 50 1.03 6.83 7.49
C MET A 50 0.29 6.46 8.78
N GLN A 51 -0.60 5.47 8.74
CA GLN A 51 -1.29 5.01 9.95
C GLN A 51 -0.35 4.32 10.92
N TYR A 52 0.58 3.49 10.43
CA TYR A 52 1.62 2.90 11.25
C TYR A 52 2.48 3.98 11.92
N GLN A 53 2.88 5.00 11.16
CA GLN A 53 3.65 6.12 11.69
C GLN A 53 2.87 6.90 12.76
N SER A 54 1.59 7.18 12.53
CA SER A 54 0.73 7.84 13.52
C SER A 54 0.60 7.03 14.82
N LEU A 55 0.47 5.71 14.72
CA LEU A 55 0.47 4.82 15.89
C LEU A 55 1.81 4.84 16.63
N MET A 56 2.93 4.88 15.90
CA MET A 56 4.26 4.97 16.50
C MET A 56 4.51 6.31 17.20
N ASP A 57 3.96 7.41 16.67
CA ASP A 57 4.05 8.75 17.23
C ASP A 57 3.16 8.93 18.47
N GLN A 58 2.01 8.25 18.50
CA GLN A 58 1.10 8.22 19.65
C GLN A 58 1.55 7.29 20.79
N ARG A 59 2.72 6.66 20.67
CA ARG A 59 3.24 5.82 21.75
C ARG A 59 3.39 6.67 23.03
N PRO A 60 2.87 6.21 24.17
CA PRO A 60 3.00 6.93 25.43
C PRO A 60 4.49 7.11 25.75
N GLN A 61 4.96 8.36 25.64
CA GLN A 61 6.31 8.75 26.00
C GLN A 61 6.43 8.56 27.53
N GLY A 62 7.19 7.56 27.95
CA GLY A 62 7.29 7.13 29.35
C GLY A 62 7.04 5.63 29.57
N LEU A 63 6.57 4.90 28.55
CA LEU A 63 6.31 3.46 28.68
C LEU A 63 7.56 2.63 29.02
N LEU A 64 8.73 3.07 28.57
CA LEU A 64 10.01 2.44 28.87
C LEU A 64 10.52 2.74 30.29
N GLU A 65 9.97 3.75 30.97
CA GLU A 65 10.42 4.14 32.31
C GLU A 65 9.93 3.14 33.38
N GLY A 66 8.87 2.37 33.10
CA GLY A 66 8.35 1.32 33.98
C GLY A 66 8.80 -0.10 33.63
N LEU A 67 9.58 -0.29 32.55
CA LEU A 67 10.01 -1.61 32.10
C LEU A 67 11.39 -1.98 32.68
N GLU A 68 11.53 -3.24 33.11
CA GLU A 68 12.75 -3.74 33.72
C GLU A 68 13.93 -3.70 32.70
N PRO A 69 15.11 -3.15 33.06
CA PRO A 69 16.20 -2.91 32.12
C PRO A 69 16.76 -4.19 31.46
N THR A 70 16.68 -5.32 32.14
CA THR A 70 17.15 -6.61 31.63
C THR A 70 16.21 -7.13 30.55
N LEU A 71 14.89 -6.96 30.70
CA LEU A 71 13.91 -7.26 29.65
C LEU A 71 14.17 -6.42 28.39
N VAL A 72 14.35 -5.10 28.55
CA VAL A 72 14.66 -4.20 27.42
C VAL A 72 15.93 -4.65 26.70
N ARG A 73 16.97 -5.05 27.44
CA ARG A 73 18.22 -5.57 26.87
C ARG A 73 18.01 -6.85 26.06
N HIS A 74 17.26 -7.82 26.57
CA HIS A 74 17.00 -9.07 25.86
C HIS A 74 16.17 -8.86 24.60
N VAL A 75 15.14 -8.01 24.68
CA VAL A 75 14.30 -7.65 23.53
C VAL A 75 15.08 -6.87 22.47
N ALA A 76 16.04 -6.03 22.90
CA ALA A 76 16.94 -5.34 22.00
C ALA A 76 17.90 -6.30 21.28
N ILE A 77 18.50 -7.25 22.01
CA ILE A 77 19.36 -8.30 21.43
C ILE A 77 18.57 -9.16 20.43
N ALA A 78 17.30 -9.43 20.72
CA ALA A 78 16.39 -10.16 19.84
C ALA A 78 15.87 -9.34 18.64
N GLY A 79 16.25 -8.06 18.50
CA GLY A 79 15.79 -7.18 17.42
C GLY A 79 14.31 -6.79 17.51
N ALA A 80 13.67 -7.06 18.65
CA ALA A 80 12.22 -6.93 18.83
C ALA A 80 11.83 -5.68 19.64
N LEU A 81 12.63 -4.61 19.62
CA LEU A 81 12.33 -3.35 20.35
C LEU A 81 10.95 -2.76 20.00
N HIS A 82 10.47 -2.98 18.78
CA HIS A 82 9.14 -2.57 18.33
C HIS A 82 7.99 -3.28 19.06
N CYS A 83 8.26 -4.38 19.76
CA CYS A 83 7.30 -5.13 20.56
C CYS A 83 7.13 -4.58 21.98
N LEU A 84 8.11 -3.84 22.52
CA LEU A 84 8.08 -3.27 23.87
C LEU A 84 6.81 -2.44 24.17
N PRO A 85 6.29 -1.64 23.22
CA PRO A 85 5.02 -0.94 23.38
C PRO A 85 3.84 -1.84 23.73
N PHE A 86 3.76 -3.01 23.11
CA PHE A 86 2.71 -3.98 23.36
C PHE A 86 2.92 -4.66 24.72
N LEU A 87 4.17 -5.00 25.06
CA LEU A 87 4.50 -5.67 26.33
C LEU A 87 4.16 -4.81 27.55
N ALA A 88 4.36 -3.51 27.49
CA ALA A 88 4.00 -2.63 28.61
C ALA A 88 2.49 -2.34 28.72
N THR A 89 1.68 -2.71 27.72
CA THR A 89 0.22 -2.75 27.83
C THR A 89 -0.32 -4.09 28.36
N LEU A 90 0.53 -5.13 28.47
CA LEU A 90 0.13 -6.44 29.02
C LEU A 90 -0.25 -6.45 30.51
N PRO A 91 0.33 -5.63 31.42
CA PRO A 91 -0.03 -5.68 32.83
C PRO A 91 -1.51 -5.43 33.12
N SER A 92 -2.22 -4.71 32.24
CA SER A 92 -3.67 -4.52 32.34
C SER A 92 -4.51 -5.62 31.67
N MET A 93 -3.90 -6.45 30.82
CA MET A 93 -4.59 -7.46 30.00
C MET A 93 -4.40 -8.89 30.53
N LEU A 94 -3.37 -9.14 31.33
CA LEU A 94 -3.02 -10.48 31.82
C LEU A 94 -2.56 -10.40 33.28
N PRO A 95 -3.50 -10.36 34.26
CA PRO A 95 -3.12 -10.24 35.66
C PRO A 95 -2.37 -11.46 36.20
N HIS A 96 -2.43 -12.64 35.57
CA HIS A 96 -1.83 -13.90 36.05
C HIS A 96 -1.21 -14.73 34.91
N VAL A 97 -0.06 -14.32 34.36
CA VAL A 97 0.74 -15.20 33.50
C VAL A 97 1.83 -15.82 34.35
N ASP A 98 1.66 -17.11 34.66
CA ASP A 98 2.68 -17.91 35.34
C ASP A 98 3.71 -18.45 34.33
N HIS A 99 4.94 -18.70 34.80
CA HIS A 99 6.08 -19.05 33.94
C HIS A 99 5.83 -20.27 33.04
N ASP A 100 4.99 -21.21 33.48
CA ASP A 100 4.60 -22.40 32.74
C ASP A 100 3.75 -22.12 31.49
N GLN A 101 3.06 -20.98 31.42
CA GLN A 101 2.24 -20.61 30.25
C GLN A 101 3.04 -19.97 29.12
N LEU A 102 4.27 -19.52 29.39
CA LEU A 102 5.14 -18.86 28.41
C LEU A 102 6.09 -19.82 27.68
N ILE A 103 6.15 -21.09 28.10
CA ILE A 103 7.11 -22.10 27.61
C ILE A 103 6.42 -23.16 26.70
N ALA A 104 5.11 -23.05 26.46
CA ALA A 104 4.35 -23.95 25.59
C ALA A 104 4.46 -23.58 24.10
#